data_AF-A0A6M4M992-F1
#
_entry.id   AF-A0A6M4M992-F1
#
_cell.length_a   1.000
_cell.length_b   1.000
_cell.length_c   1.000
_cell.angle_alpha   90.00
_cell.angle_beta   90.00
_cell.angle_gamma   90.00
#
_symmetry.space_group_name_H-M   'P 1'
#
loop_
_entity.id
_entity.type
_entity.pdbx_description
1 polymer ?
#
loop_
_entity_poly.entity_id
_entity_poly.type
_entity_poly.pdbx_seq_one_letter_code
_entity_poly.pdbx_strand_id
1 'polypeptide(L)'
;MLAVLTGSDYTGEIKAQLGGMKPSTPVILCGDGTYLYAELIGEFPALSIYVLAEDALARGVTLSAEYLIDYRDWVALSHKFYPWVLL
;
A
#
# COMPACT_ATOMS: atom_id res chain seq x y z
N MET A 1 0.78 3.02 -12.86
CA MET A 1 1.87 2.79 -11.88
C MET A 1 1.25 2.31 -10.59
N LEU A 2 1.87 1.35 -9.94
CA LEU A 2 1.49 0.77 -8.64
C LEU A 2 2.72 0.81 -7.73
N ALA A 3 2.53 1.15 -6.47
CA ALA A 3 3.59 1.08 -5.47
C ALA A 3 3.34 -0.06 -4.49
N VAL A 4 4.41 -0.71 -4.03
CA VAL A 4 4.37 -1.76 -3.02
C VAL A 4 5.35 -1.39 -1.91
N LEU A 5 4.89 -1.38 -0.66
CA LEU A 5 5.75 -1.25 0.51
C LEU A 5 5.75 -2.56 1.28
N THR A 6 6.93 -3.13 1.49
CA THR A 6 7.12 -4.39 2.24
C THR A 6 7.66 -4.18 3.65
N GLY A 7 8.38 -3.08 3.88
CA GLY A 7 9.03 -2.76 5.15
C GLY A 7 8.30 -1.68 5.93
N SER A 8 8.59 -1.58 7.24
CA SER A 8 8.08 -0.53 8.12
C SER A 8 8.95 0.75 8.10
N ASP A 9 9.97 0.81 7.26
CA ASP A 9 10.89 1.95 7.19
C ASP A 9 10.19 3.13 6.52
N TYR A 10 9.64 4.05 7.30
CA TYR A 10 8.94 5.22 6.78
C TYR A 10 9.85 6.45 6.68
N THR A 11 10.74 6.41 5.69
CA THR A 11 11.77 7.44 5.49
C THR A 11 11.25 8.67 4.74
N GLY A 12 11.99 9.77 4.83
CA GLY A 12 11.70 10.98 4.05
C GLY A 12 11.76 10.77 2.53
N GLU A 13 12.56 9.81 2.07
CA GLU A 13 12.64 9.44 0.64
C GLU A 13 11.36 8.76 0.17
N ILE A 14 10.85 7.79 0.93
CA ILE A 14 9.59 7.10 0.64
C ILE A 14 8.43 8.11 0.63
N LYS A 15 8.38 9.03 1.61
CA LYS A 15 7.38 10.11 1.63
C LYS A 15 7.45 10.99 0.38
N ALA A 16 8.66 11.37 -0.05
CA ALA A 16 8.84 12.18 -1.26
C ALA A 16 8.40 11.44 -2.52
N GLN A 17 8.71 10.14 -2.62
CA GLN A 17 8.28 9.30 -3.73
C GLN A 17 6.75 9.15 -3.78
N LEU A 18 6.11 8.87 -2.65
CA LEU A 18 4.64 8.78 -2.53
C LEU A 18 3.97 10.14 -2.82
N GLY A 19 4.52 11.24 -2.33
CA GLY A 19 4.03 12.59 -2.60
C GLY A 19 4.13 13.03 -4.06
N GLY A 20 5.04 12.42 -4.83
CA GLY A 20 5.16 12.63 -6.28
C GLY A 20 4.21 11.78 -7.13
N MET A 21 3.45 10.85 -6.52
CA MET A 21 2.57 9.96 -7.27
C MET A 21 1.28 10.66 -7.70
N LYS A 22 0.69 10.14 -8.78
CA LYS A 22 -0.59 10.66 -9.29
C LYS A 22 -1.72 10.34 -8.31
N PRO A 23 -2.77 11.18 -8.21
CA PRO A 23 -3.98 10.82 -7.50
C PRO A 23 -4.53 9.47 -7.96
N SER A 24 -5.11 8.73 -7.02
CA SER A 24 -5.63 7.37 -7.18
C SER A 24 -4.59 6.34 -7.63
N THR A 25 -3.29 6.63 -7.47
CA THR A 25 -2.25 5.62 -7.61
C THR A 25 -2.43 4.58 -6.51
N PRO A 26 -2.56 3.28 -6.84
CA PRO A 26 -2.66 2.25 -5.83
C PRO A 26 -1.33 2.07 -5.11
N VAL A 27 -1.42 1.88 -3.79
CA VAL A 27 -0.30 1.54 -2.92
C VAL A 27 -0.69 0.29 -2.15
N ILE A 28 0.09 -0.78 -2.28
CA ILE A 28 -0.12 -2.04 -1.56
C ILE A 28 0.86 -2.12 -0.40
N LEU A 29 0.33 -2.30 0.80
CA LEU A 29 1.09 -2.57 2.01
C LEU A 29 1.07 -4.08 2.27
N CYS A 30 2.24 -4.66 2.39
CA CYS A 30 2.42 -6.07 2.74
C CYS A 30 3.65 -6.20 3.62
N GLY A 31 3.90 -7.38 4.17
CA GLY A 31 4.94 -7.55 5.17
C GLY A 31 4.78 -6.53 6.31
N ASP A 32 5.91 -5.99 6.76
CA ASP A 32 5.93 -5.01 7.86
C ASP A 32 5.44 -3.63 7.43
N GLY A 33 5.31 -3.37 6.12
CA GLY A 33 4.66 -2.18 5.59
C GLY A 33 3.19 -2.04 6.01
N THR A 34 2.55 -3.14 6.42
CA THR A 34 1.20 -3.16 7.02
C THR A 34 1.05 -2.16 8.16
N TYR A 35 2.10 -1.94 8.97
CA TYR A 35 2.05 -1.02 10.11
C TYR A 35 1.93 0.46 9.70
N LEU A 36 2.27 0.80 8.45
CA LEU A 36 2.25 2.17 7.94
C LEU A 36 0.85 2.65 7.50
N TYR A 37 -0.16 1.77 7.49
CA TYR A 37 -1.49 2.08 6.97
C TYR A 37 -2.09 3.37 7.55
N ALA A 38 -2.09 3.51 8.88
CA ALA A 38 -2.73 4.62 9.56
C ALA A 38 -2.05 5.96 9.27
N GLU A 39 -0.73 5.96 9.09
CA GLU A 39 0.06 7.15 8.76
C GLU A 39 -0.18 7.55 7.31
N LEU A 40 -0.12 6.59 6.38
CA LEU A 40 -0.24 6.86 4.96
C LEU A 40 -1.64 7.32 4.54
N ILE A 41 -2.71 6.78 5.11
CA ILE A 41 -4.07 7.20 4.77
C ILE A 41 -4.36 8.64 5.19
N GLY A 42 -3.73 9.09 6.27
CA GLY A 42 -3.82 10.48 6.73
C GLY A 42 -2.95 11.44 5.93
N GLU A 43 -1.71 11.04 5.60
CA GLU A 43 -0.73 11.90 4.93
C GLU A 43 -0.96 11.99 3.41
N PHE A 44 -1.48 10.93 2.79
CA PHE A 44 -1.70 10.84 1.34
C PHE A 44 -3.13 10.42 0.98
N PRO A 45 -4.16 11.22 1.31
CA PRO A 45 -5.57 10.87 1.08
C PRO A 45 -5.95 10.75 -0.41
N ALA A 46 -5.12 11.27 -1.31
CA ALA A 46 -5.32 11.14 -2.74
C ALA A 46 -4.89 9.77 -3.28
N LEU A 47 -4.12 8.97 -2.53
CA LEU A 47 -3.67 7.64 -2.95
C LEU A 47 -4.71 6.58 -2.59
N SER A 48 -4.71 5.48 -3.34
CA SER A 48 -5.58 4.33 -3.05
C SER A 48 -4.78 3.29 -2.28
N ILE A 49 -4.89 3.32 -0.96
CA ILE A 49 -4.08 2.47 -0.06
C ILE A 49 -4.81 1.18 0.23
N TYR A 50 -4.13 0.06 -0.02
CA TYR A 50 -4.59 -1.29 0.21
C TYR A 50 -3.60 -2.03 1.09
N VAL A 51 -4.09 -3.00 1.85
CA VAL A 51 -3.30 -3.85 2.73
C VAL A 51 -3.59 -5.30 2.38
N LEU A 52 -2.55 -6.12 2.25
CA LEU A 52 -2.72 -7.55 2.02
C LEU A 52 -3.39 -8.20 3.24
N ALA A 53 -4.53 -8.85 3.02
CA ALA A 53 -5.39 -9.36 4.09
C ALA A 53 -4.68 -10.38 4.99
N GLU A 54 -3.87 -11.26 4.40
CA GLU A 54 -3.09 -12.27 5.11
C GLU A 54 -2.05 -11.64 6.05
N ASP A 55 -1.41 -10.55 5.61
CA ASP A 55 -0.41 -9.84 6.41
C ASP A 55 -1.05 -9.01 7.53
N ALA A 56 -2.19 -8.37 7.25
CA ALA A 56 -3.00 -7.69 8.26
C ALA A 56 -3.40 -8.66 9.39
N LEU A 57 -3.90 -9.84 9.01
CA LEU A 57 -4.25 -10.91 9.94
C LEU A 57 -3.03 -11.38 10.75
N ALA A 58 -1.92 -11.69 10.07
CA ALA A 58 -0.70 -12.18 10.72
C ALA A 58 -0.10 -11.18 11.72
N ARG A 59 -0.28 -9.88 11.47
CA ARG A 59 0.24 -8.78 12.32
C ARG A 59 -0.77 -8.25 13.33
N GLY A 60 -1.98 -8.81 13.37
CA GLY A 60 -3.05 -8.38 14.28
C GLY A 60 -3.61 -6.99 13.98
N VAL A 61 -3.49 -6.52 12.74
CA VAL A 61 -4.00 -5.23 12.28
C VAL A 61 -5.43 -5.41 11.77
N THR A 62 -6.39 -4.72 12.39
CA THR A 62 -7.81 -4.79 12.02
C THR A 62 -8.20 -3.59 11.17
N LEU A 63 -8.65 -3.85 9.94
CA LEU A 63 -9.07 -2.84 8.96
C LEU A 63 -10.46 -3.18 8.40
N SER A 64 -11.17 -2.20 7.85
CA SER A 64 -12.40 -2.48 7.10
C SER A 64 -12.08 -3.20 5.78
N ALA A 65 -13.01 -4.02 5.31
CA ALA A 65 -12.82 -4.87 4.14
C ALA A 65 -12.49 -4.11 2.84
N GLU A 66 -12.84 -2.82 2.75
CA GLU A 66 -12.56 -1.97 1.59
C GLU A 66 -11.07 -1.63 1.41
N TYR A 67 -10.27 -1.74 2.48
CA TYR A 67 -8.82 -1.54 2.44
C TYR A 67 -8.06 -2.85 2.36
N LEU A 68 -8.73 -3.99 2.49
CA LEU A 68 -8.12 -5.30 2.45
C LEU A 68 -8.21 -5.87 1.04
N ILE A 69 -7.09 -6.37 0.54
CA ILE A 69 -7.01 -7.08 -0.74
C ILE A 69 -6.40 -8.45 -0.53
N ASP A 70 -6.74 -9.41 -1.40
CA ASP A 70 -6.05 -10.69 -1.45
C ASP A 70 -4.98 -10.73 -2.57
N TYR A 71 -4.26 -11.85 -2.69
CA TYR A 71 -3.27 -12.01 -3.75
C TYR A 71 -3.85 -11.97 -5.17
N ARG A 72 -5.12 -12.34 -5.38
CA ARG A 72 -5.78 -12.27 -6.70
C ARG A 72 -6.04 -10.82 -7.08
N ASP A 73 -6.48 -10.01 -6.12
CA ASP A 73 -6.64 -8.56 -6.29
C ASP A 73 -5.30 -7.89 -6.59
N TRP A 74 -4.23 -8.26 -5.89
CA TRP A 74 -2.88 -7.76 -6.19
C TRP A 74 -2.48 -8.12 -7.63
N VAL A 75 -2.60 -9.38 -8.04
CA VAL A 75 -2.29 -9.78 -9.42
C VAL A 75 -3.07 -8.91 -10.41
N ALA A 76 -4.38 -8.73 -10.23
CA ALA A 76 -5.20 -7.87 -11.07
C ALA A 76 -4.70 -6.40 -11.09
N LEU A 77 -4.36 -5.83 -9.93
CA LEU A 77 -3.83 -4.47 -9.82
C LEU A 77 -2.47 -4.31 -10.52
N SER A 78 -1.56 -5.27 -10.35
CA SER A 78 -0.23 -5.22 -10.98
C SER A 78 -0.29 -5.25 -12.51
N HIS A 79 -1.24 -6.00 -13.08
CA HIS A 79 -1.52 -5.99 -14.51
C HIS A 79 -2.13 -4.67 -14.97
N LYS A 80 -3.12 -4.14 -14.22
CA LYS A 80 -3.83 -2.91 -14.57
C LYS A 80 -2.95 -1.66 -14.47
N PHE A 81 -2.03 -1.63 -13.51
CA PHE A 81 -1.27 -0.44 -13.15
C PHE A 81 0.23 -0.54 -13.49
N TYR A 82 0.59 -1.21 -14.58
CA TYR A 82 1.98 -1.29 -15.05
C TYR A 82 2.59 0.10 -15.39
N PRO A 83 3.88 0.35 -15.10
CA PRO A 83 4.81 -0.47 -14.32
C PRO A 83 4.52 -0.37 -12.82
N TRP A 84 4.99 -1.33 -12.02
CA TRP A 84 4.94 -1.24 -10.56
C TRP A 84 6.34 -1.13 -9.97
N VAL A 85 6.43 -0.50 -8.80
CA VAL A 85 7.67 -0.24 -8.08
C VAL A 85 7.57 -0.79 -6.66
N LEU A 86 8.68 -1.37 -6.19
CA LEU A 86 8.87 -1.73 -4.79
C LEU A 86 9.59 -0.57 -4.11
N LEU A 87 9.01 -0.06 -3.03
CA LEU A 87 9.53 1.05 -2.24
C LEU A 87 9.96 0.60 -0.85
#